data_AF-A0AAW2ATC8-F1
#
_entry.id   AF-A0AAW2ATC8-F1
#
_cell.length_a   1.000
_cell.length_b   1.000
_cell.length_c   1.000
_cell.angle_alpha   90.00
_cell.angle_beta   90.00
_cell.angle_gamma   90.00
#
_symmetry.space_group_name_H-M   'P 1'
#
loop_
_entity.id
_entity.type
_entity.pdbx_description
1 polymer ?
#
loop_
_entity_poly.entity_id
_entity_poly.type
_entity_poly.pdbx_seq_one_letter_code
_entity_poly.pdbx_strand_id
1 'polypeptide(L)'
;MVDDSVHANVPGNGHKRAPKPTAKAAEEKMNRLKNERQGKLAQLTRKTNEIDRLMQDKEDVKTELNVFCQILCQFEELNAEMLLLLSDEDGKEDEINWFQPKIEHFQQFTMNVKKMDFNHK
;
A
#
# COMPACT_ATOMS: atom_id res chain seq x y z
N MET A 1 -35.82 13.84 -65.38
CA MET A 1 -34.65 14.70 -65.09
C MET A 1 -34.19 14.36 -63.70
N VAL A 2 -32.90 14.02 -63.61
CA VAL A 2 -32.07 13.75 -62.42
C VAL A 2 -32.26 14.84 -61.35
N ASP A 3 -32.22 14.54 -60.05
CA ASP A 3 -30.96 14.40 -59.31
C ASP A 3 -31.03 13.41 -58.14
N ASP A 4 -30.01 12.56 -58.09
CA ASP A 4 -29.45 11.88 -56.92
C ASP A 4 -29.00 12.88 -55.84
N SER A 5 -29.02 12.49 -54.56
CA SER A 5 -27.81 12.48 -53.69
C SER A 5 -28.14 12.23 -52.20
N VAL A 6 -27.91 10.98 -51.77
CA VAL A 6 -26.99 10.52 -50.71
C VAL A 6 -26.89 11.26 -49.34
N HIS A 7 -27.16 10.46 -48.30
CA HIS A 7 -26.62 10.41 -46.91
C HIS A 7 -26.67 11.62 -45.97
N ALA A 8 -27.26 11.36 -44.78
CA ALA A 8 -26.52 11.37 -43.53
C ALA A 8 -27.20 10.49 -42.47
N ASN A 9 -26.70 9.26 -42.28
CA ASN A 9 -26.84 8.55 -41.00
C ASN A 9 -26.00 9.33 -39.99
N VAL A 10 -26.62 9.97 -39.01
CA VAL A 10 -25.92 10.55 -37.85
C VAL A 10 -25.70 9.42 -36.84
N PRO A 11 -24.46 8.97 -36.56
CA PRO A 11 -24.21 8.09 -35.44
C PRO A 11 -24.23 8.95 -34.17
N GLY A 12 -25.33 8.84 -33.42
CA GLY A 12 -25.49 9.49 -32.13
C GLY A 12 -24.41 9.04 -31.14
N ASN A 13 -23.44 9.93 -30.93
CA ASN A 13 -22.51 10.06 -29.82
C ASN A 13 -22.47 8.91 -28.81
N GLY A 14 -21.36 8.15 -28.88
CA GLY A 14 -20.91 7.26 -27.83
C GLY A 14 -20.62 8.03 -26.53
N HIS A 15 -21.64 8.17 -25.69
CA HIS A 15 -21.43 8.44 -24.27
C HIS A 15 -21.07 7.12 -23.61
N LYS A 16 -19.79 6.73 -23.70
CA LYS A 16 -19.23 5.75 -22.76
C LYS A 16 -19.40 6.36 -21.37
N ARG A 17 -20.50 6.03 -20.69
CA ARG A 17 -20.69 6.34 -19.28
C ARG A 17 -19.52 5.67 -18.56
N ALA A 18 -18.48 6.44 -18.22
CA ALA A 18 -17.48 5.97 -17.28
C ALA A 18 -18.27 5.51 -16.04
N PRO A 19 -18.18 4.23 -15.64
CA PRO A 19 -18.91 3.77 -14.47
C PRO A 19 -18.39 4.58 -13.29
N LYS A 20 -19.22 5.47 -12.74
CA LYS A 20 -18.94 6.04 -11.42
C LYS A 20 -18.88 4.85 -10.48
N PRO A 21 -17.79 4.65 -9.72
CA PRO A 21 -17.71 3.58 -8.73
C PRO A 21 -18.97 3.66 -7.86
N THR A 22 -19.71 2.55 -7.78
CA THR A 22 -20.86 2.47 -6.89
C THR A 22 -20.34 2.53 -5.45
N ALA A 23 -21.17 2.96 -4.49
CA ALA A 23 -20.79 2.97 -3.08
C ALA A 23 -20.22 1.61 -2.63
N LYS A 24 -20.77 0.52 -3.18
CA LYS A 24 -20.29 -0.85 -2.99
C LYS A 24 -18.85 -1.06 -3.50
N ALA A 25 -18.48 -0.52 -4.66
CA ALA A 25 -17.12 -0.64 -5.19
C ALA A 25 -16.09 0.13 -4.34
N ALA A 26 -16.49 1.27 -3.78
CA ALA A 26 -15.63 2.03 -2.86
C ALA A 26 -15.41 1.27 -1.53
N GLU A 27 -16.47 0.67 -0.98
CA GLU A 27 -16.41 -0.17 0.21
C GLU A 27 -15.55 -1.42 0.01
N GLU A 28 -15.72 -2.12 -1.12
CA GLU A 28 -14.90 -3.27 -1.49
C GLU A 28 -13.41 -2.89 -1.62
N LYS A 29 -13.11 -1.74 -2.24
CA LYS A 29 -11.73 -1.23 -2.32
C LYS A 29 -11.16 -0.94 -0.94
N MET A 30 -11.92 -0.28 -0.07
CA MET A 30 -11.50 0.01 1.31
C MET A 30 -11.18 -1.28 2.09
N ASN A 31 -12.08 -2.26 2.03
CA ASN A 31 -11.88 -3.54 2.71
C ASN A 31 -10.66 -4.29 2.18
N ARG A 32 -10.43 -4.25 0.86
CA ARG A 32 -9.24 -4.84 0.24
C ARG A 32 -7.95 -4.19 0.77
N LEU A 33 -7.88 -2.86 0.77
CA LEU A 33 -6.73 -2.11 1.27
C LEU A 33 -6.46 -2.38 2.75
N LYS A 34 -7.52 -2.41 3.59
CA LYS A 34 -7.38 -2.76 5.02
C LYS A 34 -6.79 -4.15 5.21
N ASN A 35 -7.27 -5.14 4.47
CA ASN A 35 -6.78 -6.51 4.56
C ASN A 35 -5.34 -6.64 4.06
N GLU A 36 -4.99 -5.98 2.95
CA GLU A 36 -3.62 -5.93 2.44
C GLU A 36 -2.67 -5.27 3.44
N ARG A 37 -3.08 -4.15 4.04
CA ARG A 37 -2.30 -3.42 5.07
C ARG A 37 -2.05 -4.30 6.30
N GLN A 38 -3.07 -5.02 6.79
CA GLN A 38 -2.91 -5.99 7.87
C GLN A 38 -1.99 -7.15 7.47
N GLY A 39 -2.09 -7.64 6.24
CA GLY A 39 -1.21 -8.67 5.70
C GLY A 39 0.26 -8.23 5.67
N LYS A 40 0.54 -6.98 5.29
CA LYS A 40 1.89 -6.41 5.32
C LYS A 40 2.40 -6.22 6.74
N LEU A 41 1.56 -5.77 7.67
CA LEU A 41 1.91 -5.70 9.08
C LEU A 41 2.36 -7.07 9.61
N ALA A 42 1.62 -8.14 9.31
CA ALA A 42 1.98 -9.49 9.73
C ALA A 42 3.31 -9.96 9.09
N GLN A 43 3.57 -9.59 7.83
CA GLN A 43 4.85 -9.88 7.16
C GLN A 43 6.02 -9.13 7.83
N LEU A 44 5.85 -7.85 8.16
CA LEU A 44 6.86 -7.05 8.86
C LEU A 44 7.19 -7.67 10.22
N THR A 45 6.19 -8.02 11.04
CA THR A 45 6.41 -8.67 12.33
C THR A 45 7.16 -10.00 12.19
N ARG A 46 6.84 -10.82 11.18
CA ARG A 46 7.57 -12.07 10.93
C ARG A 46 9.03 -11.80 10.56
N LYS A 47 9.28 -10.83 9.69
CA LYS A 47 10.62 -10.47 9.26
C LYS A 47 11.45 -9.83 10.38
N THR A 48 10.85 -9.05 11.28
CA THR A 48 11.49 -8.61 12.52
C THR A 48 12.04 -9.80 13.31
N ASN A 49 11.20 -10.80 13.58
CA ASN A 49 11.60 -11.99 14.34
C ASN A 49 12.68 -12.81 13.63
N GLU A 50 12.63 -12.88 12.29
CA GLU A 50 13.61 -13.60 11.48
C GLU A 50 14.98 -12.91 11.53
N ILE A 51 15.01 -11.60 11.31
CA ILE A 51 16.23 -10.79 11.41
C ILE A 51 16.80 -10.84 12.84
N ASP A 52 15.97 -10.75 13.88
CA ASP A 52 16.43 -10.85 15.27
C ASP A 52 17.14 -12.19 15.55
N ARG A 53 16.63 -13.30 15.00
CA ARG A 53 17.28 -14.61 15.11
C ARG A 53 18.61 -14.65 14.37
N LEU A 54 18.65 -14.18 13.12
CA LEU A 54 19.89 -14.12 12.34
C LEU A 54 20.95 -13.27 13.05
N MET A 55 20.56 -12.15 13.67
CA MET A 55 21.46 -11.33 14.47
C MET A 55 22.00 -12.05 15.70
N GLN A 56 21.16 -12.84 16.40
CA GLN A 56 21.58 -13.66 17.54
C GLN A 56 22.58 -14.75 17.13
N ASP A 57 22.34 -15.37 15.97
CA ASP A 57 23.18 -16.41 15.39
C ASP A 57 24.43 -15.86 14.67
N LYS A 58 24.58 -14.52 14.62
CA LYS A 58 25.65 -13.79 13.92
C LYS A 58 25.72 -14.11 12.42
N GLU A 59 24.56 -14.37 11.83
CA GLU A 59 24.38 -14.57 10.40
C GLU A 59 24.16 -13.25 9.66
N ASP A 60 24.38 -13.25 8.34
CA ASP A 60 24.14 -12.07 7.49
C ASP A 60 22.64 -11.78 7.38
N VAL A 61 22.23 -10.60 7.85
CA VAL A 61 20.84 -10.15 7.83
C VAL A 61 20.48 -9.32 6.60
N LYS A 62 21.44 -9.03 5.71
CA LYS A 62 21.28 -8.05 4.63
C LYS A 62 20.13 -8.40 3.67
N THR A 63 20.02 -9.67 3.29
CA THR A 63 18.95 -10.12 2.39
C THR A 63 17.58 -9.91 3.03
N GLU A 64 17.42 -10.33 4.27
CA GLU A 64 16.16 -10.20 5.00
C GLU A 64 15.81 -8.75 5.33
N LEU A 65 16.81 -7.93 5.63
CA LEU A 65 16.62 -6.49 5.82
C LEU A 65 16.16 -5.80 4.54
N ASN A 66 16.67 -6.20 3.36
CA ASN A 66 16.21 -5.66 2.08
C ASN A 66 14.75 -6.03 1.81
N VAL A 67 14.38 -7.29 2.07
CA VAL A 67 12.98 -7.74 1.94
C VAL A 67 12.09 -7.00 2.93
N PHE A 68 12.53 -6.81 4.17
CA PHE A 68 11.82 -6.01 5.17
C PHE A 68 11.55 -4.58 4.67
N CYS A 69 12.57 -3.90 4.14
CA CYS A 69 12.43 -2.53 3.62
C CYS A 69 11.42 -2.46 2.45
N GLN A 70 11.42 -3.45 1.56
CA GLN A 70 10.44 -3.51 0.46
C GLN A 70 9.01 -3.67 0.97
N ILE A 71 8.80 -4.54 1.97
CA ILE A 71 7.48 -4.72 2.59
C ILE A 71 7.06 -3.45 3.33
N LEU A 72 8.00 -2.74 3.97
CA LEU A 72 7.74 -1.48 4.66
C LEU A 72 7.26 -0.39 3.70
N CYS A 73 7.92 -0.23 2.55
CA CYS A 73 7.47 0.72 1.52
C CYS A 73 6.06 0.37 1.02
N GLN A 74 5.77 -0.91 0.78
CA GLN A 74 4.42 -1.34 0.38
C GLN A 74 3.37 -1.08 1.47
N PHE A 75 3.76 -1.18 2.74
CA PHE A 75 2.88 -0.85 3.87
C PHE A 75 2.54 0.65 3.91
N GLU A 76 3.54 1.51 3.67
CA GLU A 76 3.36 2.97 3.57
C GLU A 76 2.48 3.36 2.36
N GLU A 77 2.71 2.73 1.19
CA GLU A 77 1.92 2.95 -0.02
C GLU A 77 0.44 2.57 0.17
N LEU A 78 0.17 1.41 0.76
CA LEU A 78 -1.19 0.96 1.08
C LEU A 78 -1.89 1.92 2.04
N ASN A 79 -1.15 2.46 3.01
CA ASN A 79 -1.69 3.44 3.95
C ASN A 79 -2.05 4.75 3.24
N ALA A 80 -1.15 5.27 2.39
CA ALA A 80 -1.43 6.46 1.58
C ALA A 80 -2.65 6.26 0.68
N GLU A 81 -2.81 5.10 0.04
CA GLU A 81 -4.00 4.77 -0.74
C GLU A 81 -5.28 4.70 0.10
N MET A 82 -5.18 4.20 1.32
CA MET A 82 -6.32 4.09 2.23
C MET A 82 -6.76 5.46 2.74
N LEU A 83 -5.82 6.37 3.04
CA LEU A 83 -6.12 7.74 3.47
C LEU A 83 -6.89 8.53 2.42
N LEU A 84 -6.66 8.29 1.12
CA LEU A 84 -7.42 8.91 0.03
C LEU A 84 -8.91 8.50 0.00
N LEU A 85 -9.29 7.45 0.74
CA LEU A 85 -10.66 6.95 0.81
C LEU A 85 -11.34 7.25 2.15
N LEU A 86 -10.59 7.76 3.13
CA LEU A 86 -11.12 8.15 4.44
C LEU A 86 -11.51 9.62 4.45
N SER A 87 -12.40 9.98 5.38
CA SER A 87 -12.58 11.39 5.72
C SER A 87 -11.32 11.93 6.41
N ASP A 88 -11.11 13.24 6.40
CA ASP A 88 -9.97 13.86 7.08
C ASP A 88 -9.94 13.54 8.58
N GLU A 89 -11.11 13.37 9.22
CA GLU A 89 -11.21 13.02 10.65
C GLU A 89 -10.83 11.55 10.87
N ASP A 90 -11.43 10.61 10.11
CA ASP A 90 -11.12 9.18 10.22
C ASP A 90 -9.66 8.88 9.86
N GLY A 91 -9.13 9.58 8.85
CA GLY A 91 -7.74 9.47 8.43
C GLY A 91 -6.77 9.91 9.51
N LYS A 92 -7.04 11.04 10.18
CA LYS A 92 -6.23 11.48 11.33
C LYS A 92 -6.31 10.52 12.50
N GLU A 93 -7.50 9.99 12.80
CA GLU A 93 -7.67 9.03 13.88
C GLU A 93 -6.87 7.74 13.61
N ASP A 94 -6.96 7.19 12.39
CA ASP A 94 -6.21 6.00 11.99
C ASP A 94 -4.69 6.24 11.98
N GLU A 95 -4.23 7.39 11.48
CA GLU A 95 -2.82 7.79 11.49
C GLU A 95 -2.27 7.81 12.91
N ILE A 96 -2.89 8.58 13.80
CA ILE A 96 -2.40 8.80 15.16
C ILE A 96 -2.46 7.52 16.00
N ASN A 97 -3.58 6.79 15.92
CA ASN A 97 -3.83 5.69 16.84
C ASN A 97 -3.33 4.33 16.33
N TRP A 98 -3.16 4.16 15.01
CA TRP A 98 -2.85 2.85 14.44
C TRP A 98 -1.60 2.84 13.55
N PHE A 99 -1.49 3.73 12.56
CA PHE A 99 -0.40 3.68 11.59
C PHE A 99 0.92 4.21 12.15
N GLN A 100 0.90 5.43 12.73
CA GLN A 100 2.09 6.12 13.23
C GLN A 100 2.88 5.30 14.27
N PRO A 101 2.24 4.68 15.29
CA PRO A 101 2.98 3.87 16.27
C PRO A 101 3.68 2.65 15.65
N LYS A 102 3.12 2.10 14.55
CA LYS A 102 3.66 0.92 13.87
C LYS A 102 4.81 1.28 12.96
N ILE A 103 4.67 2.35 12.19
CA ILE A 103 5.73 2.78 11.27
C ILE A 103 6.97 3.23 12.05
N GLU A 104 6.80 3.97 13.15
CA GLU A 104 7.90 4.38 14.02
C GLU A 104 8.66 3.17 14.60
N HIS A 105 7.93 2.14 15.05
CA HIS A 105 8.53 0.90 15.53
C HIS A 105 9.40 0.24 14.46
N PHE A 106 8.91 0.11 13.22
CA PHE A 106 9.65 -0.52 12.13
C PHE A 106 10.82 0.30 11.60
N GLN A 107 10.69 1.63 11.59
CA GLN A 107 11.79 2.54 11.26
C GLN A 107 12.90 2.45 12.30
N GLN A 108 12.54 2.48 13.59
CA GLN A 108 13.50 2.33 14.68
C GLN A 108 14.21 0.97 14.62
N PHE A 109 13.47 -0.10 14.35
CA PHE A 109 14.02 -1.44 14.12
C PHE A 109 15.06 -1.42 12.99
N THR A 110 14.71 -0.89 11.83
CA THR A 110 15.61 -0.79 10.67
C THR A 110 16.90 -0.02 11.00
N MET A 111 16.80 1.08 11.74
CA MET A 111 17.97 1.85 12.18
C MET A 111 18.86 1.05 13.11
N ASN A 112 18.28 0.28 14.03
CA ASN A 112 19.04 -0.55 14.97
C ASN A 112 19.79 -1.68 14.25
N VAL A 113 19.12 -2.40 13.35
CA VAL A 113 19.74 -3.47 12.55
C VAL A 113 20.93 -2.93 11.75
N LYS A 114 20.74 -1.80 11.04
CA LYS A 114 21.82 -1.17 10.28
C LYS A 114 23.01 -0.80 11.16
N LYS A 115 22.77 -0.20 12.34
CA LYS A 115 23.85 0.14 13.27
C LYS A 115 24.63 -1.09 13.75
N MET A 116 23.96 -2.21 14.00
CA MET A 116 24.64 -3.43 14.46
C MET A 116 25.45 -4.09 13.34
N ASP A 117 24.94 -4.10 12.11
CA ASP A 117 25.67 -4.61 10.93
C ASP A 117 26.98 -3.84 10.67
N PHE A 118 26.98 -2.52 10.90
CA PHE A 118 28.20 -1.71 10.78
C PHE A 118 29.25 -1.98 11.86
N ASN A 119 28.85 -2.45 13.04
CA ASN A 119 29.77 -2.71 14.15
C ASN A 119 30.42 -4.10 14.12
N HIS A 120 30.00 -4.99 13.20
CA HIS A 120 30.52 -6.35 13.06
C HIS A 120 31.45 -6.53 11.85
N LYS A 121 31.83 -5.43 11.19
CA LYS A 121 32.86 -5.38 10.13
C LYS A 121 34.18 -4.87 10.69
#